data_AF-A0A0B0PYT1-F1
#
_entry.id   AF-A0A0B0PYT1-F1
#
_cell.length_a   1.000
_cell.length_b   1.000
_cell.length_c   1.000
_cell.angle_alpha   90.00
_cell.angle_beta   90.00
_cell.angle_gamma   90.00
#
_symmetry.space_group_name_H-M   'P 1'
#
loop_
_entity.id
_entity.type
_entity.pdbx_description
1 polymer ?
#
loop_
_entity_poly.entity_id
_entity_poly.type
_entity_poly.pdbx_seq_one_letter_code
_entity_poly.pdbx_strand_id
1 'polypeptide(L)' 'MPQMLNKLSWTVALERRWHALGLGYHSGLRRADIERAAVIHYDGVMKPWLEIGIAKYKGCWSKHMQYDHPYLQQCNIHE' A
#
# COMPACT_ATOMS: atom_id res chain seq x y z
N MET A 1 -17.33 -3.52 -42.61
CA MET A 1 -17.05 -4.72 -41.78
C MET A 1 -15.55 -4.99 -41.80
N PRO A 2 -14.90 -5.38 -40.69
CA PRO A 2 -15.46 -5.72 -39.39
C PRO A 2 -15.02 -4.75 -38.26
N GLN A 3 -16.01 -4.23 -37.55
CA GLN A 3 -15.89 -3.48 -36.29
C GLN A 3 -16.19 -4.43 -35.10
N MET A 4 -15.41 -5.48 -34.91
CA MET A 4 -15.77 -6.47 -33.88
C MET A 4 -14.53 -7.09 -33.23
N LEU A 5 -13.98 -6.42 -32.21
CA LEU A 5 -13.22 -7.02 -31.09
C LEU A 5 -12.83 -5.95 -30.07
N ASN A 6 -13.75 -5.60 -29.15
CA ASN A 6 -13.49 -5.15 -27.76
C ASN A 6 -14.69 -4.46 -27.10
N LYS A 7 -15.90 -5.02 -27.19
CA LYS A 7 -16.92 -4.70 -26.18
C LYS A 7 -16.60 -5.56 -24.95
N LEU A 8 -15.86 -5.06 -23.95
CA LEU A 8 -15.83 -5.53 -22.53
C LEU A 8 -14.72 -4.85 -21.69
N SER A 9 -14.93 -3.61 -21.25
CA SER A 9 -14.45 -3.10 -19.95
C SER A 9 -14.91 -1.66 -19.77
N TRP A 10 -15.88 -1.42 -18.89
CA TRP A 10 -16.22 -0.08 -18.40
C TRP A 10 -15.17 0.38 -17.37
N THR A 11 -13.89 0.29 -17.72
CA THR A 11 -12.80 0.55 -16.79
C THR A 11 -12.01 1.75 -17.29
N VAL A 12 -11.98 2.81 -16.49
CA VAL A 12 -11.20 4.01 -16.77
C VAL A 12 -9.90 3.91 -15.97
N ALA A 13 -8.77 4.22 -16.62
CA ALA A 13 -7.48 4.23 -15.95
C ALA A 13 -7.44 5.35 -14.89
N LEU A 14 -7.04 5.00 -13.67
CA LEU A 14 -6.82 5.98 -12.61
C LEU A 14 -5.54 6.78 -12.90
N GLU A 15 -5.55 8.07 -12.60
CA GLU A 15 -4.35 8.90 -12.63
C GLU A 15 -3.27 8.32 -11.69
N ARG A 16 -2.06 8.10 -12.20
CA ARG A 16 -0.98 7.41 -11.46
C ARG A 16 -0.65 8.04 -10.10
N ARG A 17 -0.79 9.36 -9.95
CA ARG A 17 -0.51 10.07 -8.69
C ARG A 17 -1.42 9.65 -7.53
N TRP A 18 -2.59 9.07 -7.80
CA TRP A 18 -3.52 8.63 -6.78
C TRP A 18 -3.09 7.32 -6.10
N HIS A 19 -2.14 6.60 -6.70
CA HIS A 19 -1.76 5.27 -6.26
C HIS A 19 -0.24 5.12 -6.17
N ALA A 20 0.27 4.96 -4.94
CA ALA A 20 1.67 4.65 -4.70
C ALA A 20 1.86 3.14 -4.50
N LEU A 21 2.56 2.52 -5.45
CA LEU A 21 2.89 1.09 -5.47
C LEU A 21 4.34 0.85 -5.02
N GLY A 22 4.66 -0.37 -4.63
CA GLY A 22 6.02 -0.83 -4.41
C GLY A 22 6.57 -0.64 -2.99
N LEU A 23 5.71 -0.28 -2.03
CA LEU A 23 6.12 -0.23 -0.63
C LEU A 23 6.51 -1.65 -0.18
N GLY A 24 7.65 -1.78 0.49
CA GLY A 24 8.16 -3.06 0.99
C GLY A 24 9.07 -3.85 0.02
N TYR A 25 9.37 -3.35 -1.19
CA TYR A 25 10.47 -3.90 -2.01
C TYR A 25 11.81 -3.23 -1.73
N HIS A 26 11.81 -1.90 -1.61
CA HIS A 26 12.97 -1.08 -1.31
C HIS A 26 12.55 0.31 -0.81
N SER A 27 13.48 1.10 -0.26
CA SER A 27 13.21 2.42 0.34
C SER A 27 13.14 3.59 -0.67
N GLY A 28 13.14 3.29 -1.98
CA GLY A 28 13.21 4.25 -3.08
C GLY A 28 11.99 5.15 -3.33
N LEU A 29 10.79 4.83 -2.83
CA LEU A 29 9.63 5.73 -2.99
C LEU A 29 9.82 6.99 -2.15
N ARG A 30 9.62 8.17 -2.74
CA ARG A 30 9.75 9.42 -1.98
C ARG A 30 8.57 9.60 -1.06
N ARG A 31 8.84 10.19 0.11
CA ARG A 31 7.80 10.47 1.12
C ARG A 31 6.68 11.35 0.54
N ALA A 32 7.04 12.36 -0.26
CA ALA A 32 6.07 13.23 -0.93
C ALA A 32 5.11 12.50 -1.89
N ASP A 33 5.56 11.42 -2.53
CA ASP A 33 4.70 10.63 -3.42
C ASP A 33 3.70 9.79 -2.60
N ILE A 34 4.14 9.29 -1.44
CA ILE A 34 3.29 8.56 -0.48
C ILE A 34 2.23 9.49 0.15
N GLU A 35 2.63 10.69 0.57
CA GLU A 35 1.73 11.66 1.21
C GLU A 35 0.68 12.23 0.26
N ARG A 36 0.95 12.26 -1.05
CA ARG A 36 0.01 12.72 -2.08
C ARG A 36 -0.89 11.63 -2.64
N ALA A 37 -0.55 10.36 -2.40
CA ALA A 37 -1.33 9.24 -2.88
C ALA A 37 -2.63 9.10 -2.08
N ALA A 38 -3.72 8.77 -2.77
CA ALA A 38 -4.97 8.40 -2.11
C ALA A 38 -4.93 6.97 -1.58
N VAL A 39 -4.21 6.08 -2.28
CA VAL A 39 -4.02 4.68 -1.91
C VAL A 39 -2.53 4.34 -1.96
N ILE A 40 -2.05 3.64 -0.93
CA ILE A 40 -0.70 3.10 -0.86
C ILE A 40 -0.78 1.57 -0.86
N HIS A 41 0.08 0.90 -1.61
CA HIS A 41 0.14 -0.55 -1.66
C HIS A 41 1.48 -1.07 -1.13
N TYR A 42 1.42 -1.84 -0.05
CA TYR A 42 2.54 -2.64 0.41
C TYR A 42 2.62 -3.92 -0.42
N ASP A 43 3.22 -3.85 -1.60
CA ASP A 43 3.35 -4.99 -2.50
C ASP A 43 4.49 -5.92 -2.11
N GLY A 44 5.60 -5.37 -1.62
CA GLY A 44 6.83 -6.12 -1.37
C GLY A 44 6.83 -6.96 -0.09
N VAL A 45 7.90 -7.72 0.11
CA VAL A 45 8.05 -8.67 1.22
C VAL A 45 8.27 -7.99 2.58
N MET A 46 8.87 -6.79 2.59
CA MET A 46 9.15 -6.03 3.82
C MET A 46 7.90 -5.27 4.28
N LYS A 47 6.88 -6.03 4.69
CA LYS A 47 5.62 -5.50 5.22
C LYS A 47 5.87 -4.71 6.52
N PRO A 48 5.06 -3.68 6.81
CA PRO A 48 5.32 -2.79 7.94
C PRO A 48 5.12 -3.46 9.31
N TRP A 49 4.29 -4.52 9.37
CA TRP A 49 4.05 -5.34 10.57
C TRP A 49 5.10 -6.45 10.79
N LEU A 50 6.15 -6.50 9.97
CA LEU A 50 7.27 -7.43 10.14
C LEU A 50 8.51 -6.69 10.64
N GLU A 51 9.40 -7.43 11.30
CA GLU A 51 10.69 -6.89 11.77
C GLU A 51 11.52 -6.32 10.61
N ILE A 52 11.52 -7.00 9.46
CA ILE A 52 12.21 -6.57 8.23
C ILE A 52 11.53 -5.38 7.53
N GLY A 53 10.43 -4.86 8.06
CA GLY A 53 9.68 -3.75 7.48
C GLY A 53 10.51 -2.46 7.39
N ILE A 54 10.38 -1.73 6.29
CA ILE A 54 11.11 -0.47 6.08
C ILE A 54 10.56 0.61 7.02
N ALA A 55 11.38 1.07 7.97
CA ALA A 55 10.98 2.04 9.00
C ALA A 55 10.29 3.29 8.44
N LYS A 56 10.79 3.83 7.32
CA LYS A 56 10.23 4.98 6.60
C LYS A 56 8.74 4.83 6.26
N TYR A 57 8.26 3.62 6.03
CA TYR A 57 6.88 3.35 5.61
C TYR A 57 6.00 2.87 6.77
N LYS A 58 6.57 2.36 7.87
CA LYS A 58 5.79 1.77 8.98
C LYS A 58 4.70 2.70 9.52
N GLY A 59 5.02 3.99 9.68
CA GLY A 59 4.09 5.01 10.18
C GLY A 59 2.79 5.14 9.38
N CYS A 60 2.81 4.84 8.08
CA CYS A 60 1.61 4.92 7.25
C CYS A 60 0.59 3.83 7.60
N TRP A 61 1.05 2.69 8.13
CA TRP A 61 0.20 1.58 8.57
C TRP A 61 -0.12 1.64 10.06
N SER A 62 0.90 1.86 10.91
CA SER A 62 0.74 1.83 12.37
C SER A 62 -0.23 2.89 12.90
N LYS A 63 -0.33 4.05 12.26
CA LYS A 63 -1.28 5.11 12.64
C LYS A 63 -2.76 4.70 12.56
N HIS A 64 -3.07 3.58 11.91
CA HIS A 64 -4.42 3.03 11.77
C HIS A 64 -4.65 1.77 12.60
N MET A 65 -3.65 1.33 13.38
CA MET A 65 -3.75 0.13 14.21
C MET A 65 -4.42 0.46 15.55
N GLN A 66 -5.33 -0.42 15.95
CA GLN A 66 -5.93 -0.45 17.28
C GLN A 66 -5.15 -1.47 18.11
N TYR A 67 -4.05 -1.05 18.72
CA TYR A 67 -3.15 -1.95 19.46
C TYR A 67 -3.82 -2.62 20.68
N ASP A 68 -4.92 -2.06 21.17
CA ASP A 68 -5.77 -2.63 22.21
C ASP A 68 -6.71 -3.75 21.69
N HIS A 69 -6.79 -3.96 20.38
CA HIS A 69 -7.63 -5.00 19.80
C HIS A 69 -7.14 -6.39 20.25
N PRO A 70 -8.00 -7.26 20.84
CA PRO A 70 -7.58 -8.54 21.42
C PRO A 70 -6.79 -9.46 20.49
N TYR A 71 -7.17 -9.53 19.20
CA TYR A 71 -6.42 -10.30 18.21
C TYR A 71 -5.03 -9.72 17.86
N LEU A 72 -4.87 -8.39 17.90
CA LEU A 72 -3.57 -7.77 17.65
C LEU A 72 -2.63 -7.95 18.84
N GLN A 73 -3.14 -7.96 20.07
CA GLN A 73 -2.36 -8.28 21.27
C GLN A 73 -1.82 -9.72 21.28
N GLN A 74 -2.41 -10.62 20.49
CA GLN A 74 -1.90 -11.99 20.29
C GLN A 74 -0.82 -12.08 19.20
N CYS A 75 -0.55 -10.96 18.51
CA CYS A 75 0.48 -10.86 17.47
C CYS A 75 1.73 -10.16 18.01
N ASN A 76 2.87 -10.35 17.33
CA ASN A 76 4.11 -9.60 17.61
C ASN A 76 4.05 -8.18 16.99
N ILE A 77 3.01 -7.43 17.34
CA ILE A 77 2.71 -6.09 16.83
C ILE A 77 2.54 -5.18 18.05
N HIS A 78 3.46 -4.24 18.20
CA HIS A 78 3.54 -3.32 19.33
C HIS A 78 3.65 -1.87 18.84
N GLU A 79 3.31 -0.91 19.70
CA GLU A 79 3.41 0.53 19.43
C GLU A 79 4.84 1.00 19.19
#